data_AF-A0A4R8GPW8-F1
#
_entry.id   AF-A0A4R8GPW8-F1
#
_cell.length_a   1.000
_cell.length_b   1.000
_cell.length_c   1.000
_cell.angle_alpha   90.00
_cell.angle_beta   90.00
_cell.angle_gamma   90.00
#
_symmetry.space_group_name_H-M   'P 1'
#
loop_
_entity.id
_entity.type
_entity.pdbx_description
1 polymer ?
#
loop_
_entity_poly.entity_id
_entity_poly.type
_entity_poly.pdbx_seq_one_letter_code
_entity_poly.pdbx_strand_id
1 'polypeptide(L)'
;MGFEKRIGSGFLKPSTNRMLNRVKSVYMFISKRGTVTTQELVEEFGITPRTIQRDLNVLAYNDLVKSPSRGKWTITQKKVKMSS
;
A
#
# COMPACT_ATOMS: atom_id res chain seq x y z
N MET A 1 -12.91 -1.91 -14.96
CA MET A 1 -12.34 -0.58 -15.19
C MET A 1 -11.35 -0.28 -14.08
N GLY A 2 -10.09 -0.64 -14.32
CA GLY A 2 -9.00 -0.56 -13.34
C GLY A 2 -8.32 0.81 -13.38
N PHE A 3 -7.69 1.14 -12.25
CA PHE A 3 -6.96 2.39 -11.97
C PHE A 3 -5.91 2.75 -13.04
N GLU A 4 -5.47 1.77 -13.83
CA GLU A 4 -4.49 1.90 -14.91
C GLU A 4 -4.96 2.73 -16.12
N LYS A 5 -6.28 2.87 -16.37
CA LYS A 5 -6.75 3.54 -17.60
C LYS A 5 -6.64 5.07 -17.61
N ARG A 6 -6.08 5.72 -16.57
CA ARG A 6 -5.93 7.19 -16.52
C ARG A 6 -4.53 7.71 -16.83
N ILE A 7 -3.53 6.84 -17.00
CA ILE A 7 -2.16 7.27 -17.26
C ILE A 7 -1.65 6.50 -18.48
N GLY A 8 -1.37 7.21 -19.57
CA GLY A 8 -0.88 6.63 -20.83
C GLY A 8 0.31 5.70 -20.61
N SER A 9 0.31 4.58 -21.32
CA SER A 9 1.19 3.41 -21.18
C SER A 9 2.65 3.63 -21.62
N GLY A 10 3.23 4.81 -21.34
CA GLY A 10 4.62 5.12 -21.73
C GLY A 10 5.36 6.16 -20.86
N PHE A 11 4.81 6.65 -19.75
CA PHE A 11 5.38 7.84 -19.06
C PHE A 11 5.35 7.78 -17.53
N LEU A 12 5.54 6.61 -16.90
CA LEU A 12 5.83 6.58 -15.46
C LEU A 12 7.33 6.59 -15.26
N LYS A 13 7.85 7.66 -14.63
CA LYS A 13 9.26 7.73 -14.22
C LYS A 13 9.60 6.46 -13.41
N PRO A 14 10.79 5.86 -13.57
CA PRO A 14 11.17 4.63 -12.86
C PRO A 14 11.02 4.74 -11.33
N SER A 15 11.22 5.93 -10.76
CA SER A 15 10.98 6.22 -9.35
C SER A 15 9.49 6.10 -8.96
N THR A 16 8.58 6.59 -9.79
CA THR A 16 7.13 6.47 -9.59
C THR A 16 6.70 5.01 -9.66
N ASN A 17 7.22 4.24 -10.63
CA ASN A 17 6.88 2.82 -10.76
C ASN A 17 7.33 2.02 -9.52
N ARG A 18 8.55 2.26 -9.02
CA ARG A 18 9.05 1.61 -7.80
C ARG A 18 8.21 1.95 -6.57
N MET A 19 7.78 3.21 -6.44
CA MET A 19 6.90 3.64 -5.35
C MET A 19 5.53 2.93 -5.43
N LEU A 20 4.90 2.90 -6.60
CA LEU A 20 3.60 2.26 -6.79
C LEU A 20 3.66 0.76 -6.50
N ASN A 21 4.72 0.09 -6.97
CA ASN A 21 4.94 -1.32 -6.68
C ASN A 21 5.09 -1.58 -5.17
N ARG A 22 5.83 -0.72 -4.47
CA ARG A 22 5.99 -0.82 -3.02
C ARG A 22 4.67 -0.64 -2.28
N VAL A 23 3.87 0.37 -2.64
CA VAL A 23 2.54 0.61 -2.05
C VAL A 23 1.62 -0.60 -2.27
N LYS A 24 1.62 -1.20 -3.46
CA LYS A 24 0.88 -2.43 -3.76
C LYS A 24 1.37 -3.59 -2.87
N SER A 25 2.67 -3.78 -2.72
CA SER A 25 3.23 -4.86 -1.91
C SER A 25 2.88 -4.71 -0.42
N VAL A 26 2.92 -3.49 0.13
CA VAL A 26 2.49 -3.20 1.51
C VAL A 26 1.02 -3.59 1.71
N TYR A 27 0.13 -3.20 0.79
CA TYR A 27 -1.28 -3.61 0.86
C TYR A 27 -1.44 -5.14 0.84
N MET A 28 -0.77 -5.84 -0.09
CA MET A 28 -0.86 -7.30 -0.19
C MET A 28 -0.34 -7.99 1.07
N PHE A 29 0.71 -7.48 1.71
CA PHE A 29 1.22 -8.01 2.96
C PHE A 29 0.19 -7.93 4.09
N ILE A 30 -0.40 -6.74 4.30
CA ILE A 30 -1.47 -6.53 5.29
C ILE A 30 -2.67 -7.43 4.97
N SER A 31 -3.07 -7.53 3.71
CA SER A 31 -4.19 -8.39 3.30
C SER A 31 -3.96 -9.87 3.60
N LYS A 32 -2.71 -10.35 3.56
CA LYS A 32 -2.36 -11.75 3.83
C LYS A 32 -2.17 -12.02 5.33
N ARG A 33 -1.57 -11.10 6.08
CA ARG A 33 -1.31 -11.27 7.52
C ARG A 33 -2.45 -10.81 8.43
N GLY A 34 -3.38 -10.01 7.93
CA GLY A 34 -4.42 -9.38 8.74
C GLY A 34 -3.92 -8.07 9.37
N THR A 35 -4.09 -7.93 10.69
CA THR A 35 -3.67 -6.70 11.39
C THR A 35 -2.18 -6.74 11.70
N VAL A 36 -1.44 -5.73 11.26
CA VAL A 36 0.02 -5.61 11.45
C VAL A 36 0.39 -4.28 12.11
N THR A 37 1.61 -4.18 12.60
CA THR A 37 2.20 -2.96 13.15
C THR A 37 3.07 -2.24 12.11
N THR A 38 3.33 -0.96 12.35
CA THR A 38 4.26 -0.17 11.53
C THR A 38 5.68 -0.76 11.56
N GLN A 39 6.07 -1.36 12.70
CA GLN A 39 7.40 -1.96 12.87
C GLN A 39 7.56 -3.25 12.05
N GLU A 40 6.55 -4.12 12.04
CA GLU A 40 6.56 -5.32 11.17
C GLU A 40 6.71 -4.95 9.69
N LEU A 41 6.07 -3.86 9.25
CA LEU A 41 6.22 -3.36 7.88
C LEU A 41 7.63 -2.79 7.61
N VAL A 42 8.25 -2.13 8.59
CA VAL A 42 9.63 -1.63 8.46
C VAL A 42 10.61 -2.79 8.32
N GLU A 43 10.44 -3.84 9.13
CA GLU A 43 11.28 -5.04 9.12
C GLU A 43 11.11 -5.85 7.83
N GLU A 44 9.87 -6.10 7.41
CA GLU A 44 9.57 -6.87 6.19
C GLU A 44 10.13 -6.18 4.93
N PHE A 45 9.98 -4.86 4.83
CA PHE A 45 10.32 -4.13 3.61
C PHE A 45 11.71 -3.48 3.64
N GLY A 46 12.41 -3.51 4.78
CA GLY A 46 13.75 -2.95 4.93
C GLY A 46 13.83 -1.45 4.64
N ILE A 47 12.76 -0.69 4.93
CA ILE A 47 12.67 0.75 4.63
C ILE A 47 12.29 1.56 5.87
N THR A 48 12.58 2.86 5.84
CA THR A 48 12.38 3.72 7.00
C THR A 48 10.90 3.83 7.42
N PRO A 49 10.60 4.01 8.72
CA PRO A 49 9.25 4.23 9.21
C PRO A 49 8.52 5.37 8.50
N ARG A 50 9.23 6.44 8.14
CA ARG A 50 8.68 7.58 7.39
C ARG A 50 8.17 7.16 6.00
N THR A 51 8.86 6.25 5.32
CA THR A 51 8.44 5.76 3.99
C THR A 51 7.23 4.85 4.13
N ILE A 52 7.24 3.92 5.09
CA ILE A 52 6.06 3.08 5.41
C ILE A 52 4.84 3.93 5.73
N GLN A 53 4.99 4.96 6.57
CA GLN A 53 3.87 5.84 6.92
C GLN A 53 3.31 6.58 5.70
N ARG A 54 4.15 7.00 4.75
CA ARG A 54 3.70 7.62 3.50
C ARG A 54 2.90 6.64 2.64
N ASP A 55 3.40 5.41 2.49
CA ASP A 55 2.71 4.37 1.72
C ASP A 55 1.35 4.02 2.37
N LEU A 56 1.32 3.89 3.70
CA LEU A 56 0.09 3.68 4.48
C LEU A 56 -0.89 4.84 4.33
N ASN A 57 -0.41 6.08 4.32
CA ASN A 57 -1.27 7.25 4.10
C ASN A 57 -1.91 7.22 2.69
N VAL A 58 -1.17 6.80 1.65
CA VAL A 58 -1.74 6.61 0.31
C VAL A 58 -2.83 5.55 0.34
N LEU A 59 -2.58 4.41 0.99
CA LEU A 59 -3.58 3.34 1.09
C LEU A 59 -4.81 3.78 1.90
N ALA A 60 -4.61 4.48 3.01
CA ALA A 60 -5.69 4.97 3.88
C ALA A 60 -6.54 6.03 3.18
N TYR A 61 -5.92 6.96 2.45
CA TYR A 61 -6.64 7.95 1.63
C TYR A 61 -7.53 7.29 0.57
N ASN A 62 -7.16 6.11 0.09
CA ASN A 62 -7.93 5.34 -0.89
C ASN A 62 -8.89 4.32 -0.23
N ASP A 63 -9.11 4.39 1.08
CA ASP A 63 -9.91 3.46 1.88
C ASP A 63 -9.50 2.00 1.75
N LEU A 64 -8.22 1.70 1.50
CA LEU A 64 -7.73 0.33 1.36
C LEU A 64 -7.28 -0.26 2.69
N VAL A 65 -6.79 0.58 3.59
CA VAL A 65 -6.40 0.21 4.95
C VAL A 65 -6.96 1.21 5.96
N LYS A 66 -7.05 0.78 7.22
CA LYS A 66 -7.42 1.63 8.36
C LYS A 66 -6.56 1.29 9.58
N SER A 67 -6.50 2.20 10.54
CA SER A 67 -5.80 1.99 11.81
C SER A 67 -6.80 1.68 12.93
N PRO A 68 -6.94 0.42 13.38
CA PRO A 68 -7.84 0.08 14.48
C PRO A 68 -7.33 0.59 15.83
N SER A 69 -6.03 0.79 15.97
CA SER A 69 -5.37 1.40 17.12
C SER A 69 -4.04 2.00 16.69
N ARG A 70 -3.50 2.97 17.45
CA ARG A 70 -2.23 3.65 17.12
C ARG A 70 -1.14 2.67 16.71
N GLY A 71 -0.56 2.90 15.54
CA GLY A 71 0.56 2.12 15.00
C GLY A 71 0.18 0.76 14.39
N LYS A 72 -1.09 0.34 14.50
CA LYS A 72 -1.62 -0.88 13.87
C LYS A 72 -2.41 -0.55 12.61
N TRP A 73 -2.42 -1.47 11.66
CA TRP A 73 -3.02 -1.32 10.34
C TRP A 73 -3.69 -2.63 9.90
N THR A 74 -4.87 -2.52 9.31
CA THR A 74 -5.64 -3.65 8.77
C THR A 74 -6.35 -3.22 7.48
N ILE A 75 -6.73 -4.16 6.63
CA ILE A 75 -7.50 -3.86 5.41
C ILE A 75 -8.92 -3.41 5.72
N THR A 76 -9.52 -2.63 4.83
CA THR A 76 -10.96 -2.35 4.89
C THR A 76 -11.76 -3.46 4.18
N GLN A 77 -13.08 -3.33 4.18
CA GLN A 77 -13.98 -4.23 3.42
C GLN A 77 -14.15 -3.81 1.95
N LYS A 78 -13.40 -2.79 1.48
CA LYS A 78 -13.51 -2.28 0.11
C LYS A 78 -13.05 -3.35 -0.88
N LYS A 79 -13.93 -3.75 -1.78
CA LYS A 79 -13.61 -4.72 -2.84
C LYS A 79 -12.61 -4.12 -3.82
N VAL A 80 -11.42 -4.70 -3.92
CA VAL A 80 -10.39 -4.32 -4.88
C VAL A 80 -10.36 -5.36 -5.99
N LYS A 81 -10.38 -4.92 -7.26
CA LYS A 81 -10.10 -5.80 -8.40
C LYS A 81 -8.60 -5.97 -8.52
N MET A 82 -8.10 -7.16 -8.21
CA MET A 82 -6.72 -7.55 -8.47
C MET A 82 -6.63 -7.88 -9.97
N SER A 83 -6.02 -7.02 -10.77
CA SER A 83 -5.57 -7.39 -12.12
C SER A 83 -4.17 -7.98 -12.03
N SER A 84 -3.97 -9.11 -12.71
CA SER A 84 -2.67 -9.77 -12.91
C SER A 84 -1.80 -9.01 -13.89
#